data_AF-A0A370WU26-F1
#
_entry.id   AF-A0A370WU26-F1
#
_cell.length_a   1.000
_cell.length_b   1.000
_cell.length_c   1.000
_cell.angle_alpha   90.00
_cell.angle_beta   90.00
_cell.angle_gamma   90.00
#
_symmetry.space_group_name_H-M   'P 1'
#
loop_
_entity.id
_entity.type
_entity.pdbx_description
1 polymer ?
#
loop_
_entity_poly.entity_id
_entity_poly.type
_entity_poly.pdbx_seq_one_letter_code
_entity_poly.pdbx_strand_id
1 'polypeptide(L)'
;MNFWIFVYIAGAVQAALLAMTLWRRPANRPANRLLAVWLGLTGLDLAVKAVYWHLLSSEWFRAYRFVALFPFLYGSLFYLYVRAMVEGQGFRARDVVHLAGFIVMLVLNGYVFVATDAQVQALSQRWIAGERAIGAWFDVPLFLYSLSYVVAALWLMRGYRHRLRERRSDADRLSLRWIDAMGGFQIAIWSVAIVQAVTYLPVFNYGLLFGLVAAWVCMVGWFSLEQPPVPAEPLMRSAREEAETDTTADTTRYKDVEARLTQLMSGDMALYREPALTIGRVAKSSGYPEYLVSTVINRRLGGSFCDYINRLRVEAVRERLADAAEPRTILDLAYACGFTSKSTFNAAFKRHVGDTPSNYRRYHASAGPID
;
A
#
# COMPACT_ATOMS: atom_id res chain seq x y z
N MET A 1 5.50 -35.91 -8.71
CA MET A 1 5.13 -34.88 -7.70
C MET A 1 3.89 -34.16 -8.19
N ASN A 2 2.82 -34.09 -7.39
CA ASN A 2 1.60 -33.37 -7.76
C ASN A 2 1.94 -31.90 -8.07
N PHE A 3 1.40 -31.32 -9.14
CA PHE A 3 1.71 -29.96 -9.61
C PHE A 3 1.67 -28.93 -8.46
N TRP A 4 0.67 -29.02 -7.59
CA TRP A 4 0.51 -28.13 -6.43
C TRP A 4 1.62 -28.25 -5.39
N ILE A 5 2.16 -29.45 -5.14
CA ILE A 5 3.27 -29.65 -4.20
C ILE A 5 4.50 -28.89 -4.68
N PHE A 6 4.80 -28.96 -5.99
CA PHE A 6 5.89 -28.18 -6.57
C PHE A 6 5.67 -26.68 -6.40
N VAL A 7 4.46 -26.18 -6.69
CA VAL A 7 4.11 -24.76 -6.51
C VAL A 7 4.27 -24.31 -5.06
N TYR A 8 3.86 -25.14 -4.09
CA TYR A 8 3.98 -24.80 -2.66
C TYR A 8 5.44 -24.75 -2.21
N ILE A 9 6.27 -25.71 -2.63
CA ILE A 9 7.70 -25.71 -2.32
C ILE A 9 8.37 -24.48 -2.94
N ALA A 10 8.09 -24.17 -4.20
CA ALA A 10 8.62 -22.98 -4.86
C ALA A 10 8.21 -21.69 -4.13
N GLY A 11 6.93 -21.58 -3.76
CA GLY A 11 6.42 -20.46 -2.96
C GLY A 11 7.07 -20.36 -1.59
N ALA A 12 7.30 -21.48 -0.91
CA ALA A 12 7.95 -21.52 0.40
C ALA A 12 9.42 -21.07 0.34
N VAL A 13 10.17 -21.55 -0.65
CA VAL A 13 11.56 -21.13 -0.89
C VAL A 13 11.62 -19.63 -1.20
N GLN A 14 10.75 -19.15 -2.10
CA GLN A 14 10.68 -17.73 -2.44
C GLN A 14 10.34 -16.86 -1.22
N ALA A 15 9.37 -17.28 -0.40
CA ALA A 15 9.00 -16.58 0.82
C ALA A 15 10.17 -16.50 1.82
N ALA A 16 10.93 -17.59 1.98
CA ALA A 16 12.11 -17.62 2.85
C ALA A 16 13.21 -16.67 2.36
N LEU A 17 13.53 -16.68 1.06
CA LEU A 17 14.52 -15.78 0.46
C LEU A 17 14.10 -14.30 0.62
N LEU A 18 12.83 -13.99 0.35
CA LEU A 18 12.29 -12.65 0.55
C LEU A 18 12.31 -12.22 2.01
N ALA A 19 11.98 -13.11 2.94
CA ALA A 19 12.06 -12.82 4.37
C ALA A 19 13.50 -12.48 4.80
N MET A 20 14.50 -13.25 4.35
CA MET A 20 15.91 -12.99 4.67
C MET A 20 16.41 -11.66 4.08
N THR A 21 16.05 -11.36 2.83
CA THR A 21 16.46 -10.13 2.15
C THR A 21 15.83 -8.89 2.79
N LEU A 22 14.53 -8.92 3.07
CA LEU A 22 13.82 -7.81 3.72
C LEU A 22 14.30 -7.58 5.16
N TRP A 23 14.64 -8.64 5.90
CA TRP A 23 15.15 -8.52 7.27
C TRP A 23 16.46 -7.71 7.35
N ARG A 24 17.31 -7.82 6.33
CA ARG A 24 18.61 -7.14 6.25
C ARG A 24 18.51 -5.72 5.68
N ARG A 25 17.37 -5.33 5.12
CA ARG A 25 17.22 -4.06 4.41
C ARG A 25 17.16 -2.87 5.39
N PRO A 26 18.02 -1.84 5.24
CA PRO A 26 18.05 -0.70 6.16
C PRO A 26 16.89 0.29 5.92
N ALA A 27 16.45 0.45 4.67
CA ALA A 27 15.29 1.29 4.33
C ALA A 27 14.01 0.69 4.90
N ASN A 28 13.09 1.53 5.39
CA ASN A 28 11.79 1.13 5.95
C ASN A 28 11.90 -0.05 6.95
N ARG A 29 12.99 -0.12 7.72
CA ARG A 29 13.36 -1.25 8.59
C ARG A 29 12.22 -1.82 9.45
N PRO A 30 11.39 -1.03 10.17
CA PRO A 30 10.31 -1.59 10.97
C PRO A 30 9.26 -2.33 10.12
N ALA A 31 8.86 -1.75 8.99
CA ALA A 31 7.88 -2.35 8.10
C ALA A 31 8.45 -3.59 7.39
N ASN A 32 9.70 -3.54 6.93
CA ASN A 32 10.35 -4.67 6.27
C ASN A 32 10.53 -5.88 7.19
N ARG A 33 10.77 -5.65 8.50
CA ARG A 33 10.80 -6.74 9.49
C ARG A 33 9.43 -7.39 9.68
N LEU A 34 8.35 -6.61 9.73
CA LEU A 34 6.99 -7.15 9.81
C LEU A 34 6.64 -7.98 8.56
N LEU A 35 6.97 -7.47 7.38
CA LEU A 35 6.76 -8.20 6.13
C LEU A 35 7.60 -9.47 6.07
N ALA A 36 8.85 -9.43 6.54
CA ALA A 36 9.71 -10.60 6.61
C ALA A 36 9.16 -11.69 7.54
N VAL A 37 8.62 -11.32 8.71
CA VAL A 37 7.94 -12.27 9.62
C VAL A 37 6.71 -12.87 8.93
N TRP A 38 5.89 -12.03 8.29
CA TRP A 38 4.70 -12.50 7.59
C TRP A 38 5.03 -13.46 6.44
N LEU A 39 6.04 -13.14 5.63
CA LEU A 39 6.53 -14.03 4.58
C LEU A 39 7.14 -15.31 5.14
N GLY A 40 7.89 -15.23 6.25
CA GLY A 40 8.42 -16.41 6.94
C GLY A 40 7.32 -17.37 7.41
N LEU A 41 6.26 -16.82 8.01
CA LEU A 41 5.08 -17.59 8.40
C LEU A 41 4.37 -18.20 7.18
N THR A 42 4.23 -17.44 6.10
CA THR A 42 3.63 -17.92 4.85
C THR A 42 4.48 -19.02 4.20
N GLY A 43 5.80 -18.90 4.24
CA GLY A 43 6.72 -19.91 3.71
C GLY A 43 6.67 -21.21 4.52
N LEU A 44 6.66 -21.11 5.85
CA LEU A 44 6.49 -22.26 6.73
C LEU A 44 5.14 -22.94 6.50
N ASP A 45 4.07 -22.15 6.31
CA ASP A 45 2.74 -22.66 6.00
C ASP A 45 2.72 -23.49 4.72
N LEU A 46 3.25 -22.93 3.62
CA LEU A 46 3.33 -23.62 2.34
C LEU A 46 4.21 -24.87 2.40
N ALA A 47 5.34 -24.82 3.12
CA ALA A 47 6.23 -25.97 3.28
C ALA A 47 5.56 -27.14 4.01
N VAL A 48 4.92 -26.88 5.15
CA VAL A 48 4.21 -27.91 5.93
C VAL A 48 3.07 -28.50 5.12
N LYS A 49 2.31 -27.68 4.38
CA LYS A 49 1.26 -28.17 3.48
C LYS A 49 1.82 -29.04 2.35
N ALA A 50 2.94 -28.66 1.75
CA ALA A 50 3.58 -29.47 0.71
C ALA A 50 3.97 -30.86 1.22
N VAL A 51 4.58 -30.93 2.41
CA VAL A 51 4.97 -32.19 3.05
C VAL A 51 3.74 -33.03 3.40
N TYR A 52 2.74 -32.43 4.06
CA TYR A 52 1.52 -33.15 4.45
C TYR A 52 0.78 -33.73 3.24
N TRP A 53 0.58 -32.96 2.18
CA TRP A 53 -0.11 -33.44 0.97
C TRP A 53 0.73 -34.41 0.13
N HIS A 54 2.05 -34.42 0.29
CA HIS A 54 2.92 -35.42 -0.34
C HIS A 54 2.87 -36.77 0.38
N LEU A 55 2.95 -36.75 1.71
CA LEU A 55 3.06 -37.95 2.54
C LEU A 55 1.70 -38.52 2.96
N LEU A 56 0.67 -37.68 3.08
CA LEU A 56 -0.65 -38.02 3.62
C LEU A 56 -0.59 -38.76 4.97
N SER A 57 0.47 -38.53 5.75
CA SER A 57 0.69 -39.21 7.03
C SER A 57 0.08 -38.43 8.20
N SER A 58 -0.43 -39.17 9.18
CA SER A 58 -1.00 -38.58 10.41
C SER A 58 0.04 -37.90 11.30
N GLU A 59 1.32 -38.26 11.16
CA GLU A 59 2.44 -37.64 11.89
C GLU A 59 2.54 -36.13 11.61
N TRP A 60 2.32 -35.72 10.36
CA TRP A 60 2.33 -34.32 9.96
C TRP A 60 1.01 -33.60 10.19
N PHE A 61 -0.04 -34.30 10.62
CA PHE A 61 -1.37 -33.70 10.78
C PHE A 61 -1.41 -32.61 11.86
N ARG A 62 -0.70 -32.79 12.98
CA ARG A 62 -0.62 -31.76 14.03
C ARG A 62 0.05 -30.48 13.51
N ALA A 63 1.16 -30.63 12.79
CA ALA A 63 1.86 -29.51 12.15
C ALA A 63 0.97 -28.81 11.11
N TYR A 64 0.27 -29.59 10.26
CA TYR A 64 -0.68 -29.07 9.29
C TYR A 64 -1.80 -28.26 9.96
N ARG A 65 -2.39 -28.77 11.04
CA ARG A 65 -3.43 -28.07 11.80
C ARG A 65 -2.92 -26.81 12.49
N PHE A 66 -1.66 -26.79 12.93
CA PHE A 66 -1.04 -25.60 13.50
C PHE A 66 -0.86 -24.49 12.46
N VAL A 67 -0.25 -24.80 11.32
CA VAL A 67 -0.03 -23.78 10.27
C VAL A 67 -1.33 -23.32 9.62
N ALA A 68 -2.38 -24.16 9.63
CA ALA A 68 -3.73 -23.77 9.22
C ALA A 68 -4.33 -22.63 10.06
N LEU A 69 -3.75 -22.28 11.22
CA LEU A 69 -4.15 -21.13 12.03
C LEU A 69 -3.45 -19.83 11.59
N PHE A 70 -2.35 -19.90 10.83
CA PHE A 70 -1.59 -18.71 10.42
C PHE A 70 -2.40 -17.69 9.59
N PRO A 71 -3.41 -18.07 8.78
CA PRO A 71 -4.27 -17.11 8.12
C PRO A 71 -4.94 -16.09 9.06
N PHE A 72 -5.17 -16.43 10.34
CA PHE A 72 -5.64 -15.47 11.35
C PHE A 72 -4.63 -14.37 11.68
N LEU A 73 -3.37 -14.50 11.26
CA LEU A 73 -2.33 -13.47 11.38
C LEU A 73 -2.19 -12.64 10.10
N TYR A 74 -2.58 -13.14 8.93
CA TYR A 74 -2.23 -12.50 7.65
C TYR A 74 -2.89 -11.12 7.50
N GLY A 75 -4.19 -11.02 7.78
CA GLY A 75 -4.89 -9.73 7.73
C GLY A 75 -4.30 -8.73 8.73
N SER A 76 -4.07 -9.16 9.97
CA SER A 76 -3.57 -8.26 11.02
C SER A 76 -2.11 -7.85 10.80
N LEU A 77 -1.26 -8.74 10.29
CA LEU A 77 0.10 -8.43 9.85
C LEU A 77 0.10 -7.47 8.66
N PHE A 78 -0.84 -7.59 7.71
CA PHE A 78 -0.99 -6.62 6.62
C PHE A 78 -1.32 -5.22 7.16
N TYR A 79 -2.26 -5.10 8.10
CA TYR A 79 -2.57 -3.83 8.74
C TYR A 79 -1.37 -3.23 9.48
N LEU A 80 -0.71 -4.03 10.31
CA LEU A 80 0.48 -3.60 11.05
C LEU A 80 1.62 -3.17 10.12
N TYR A 81 1.78 -3.89 9.00
CA TYR A 81 2.73 -3.54 7.96
C TYR A 81 2.43 -2.18 7.32
N VAL A 82 1.18 -1.95 6.90
CA VAL A 82 0.75 -0.67 6.33
C VAL A 82 0.93 0.46 7.34
N ARG A 83 0.58 0.24 8.60
CA ARG A 83 0.80 1.22 9.68
C ARG A 83 2.27 1.52 9.89
N ALA A 84 3.13 0.50 9.89
CA ALA A 84 4.57 0.70 10.01
C ALA A 84 5.19 1.46 8.83
N MET A 85 4.65 1.29 7.61
CA MET A 85 5.05 2.08 6.44
C MET A 85 4.66 3.56 6.57
N VAL A 86 3.47 3.84 7.11
CA VAL A 86 2.91 5.19 7.21
C VAL A 86 3.46 5.95 8.42
N GLU A 87 3.62 5.29 9.56
CA GLU A 87 4.01 5.93 10.83
C GLU A 87 5.52 5.82 11.11
N GLY A 88 6.26 5.00 10.35
CA GLY A 88 7.67 4.72 10.60
C GLY A 88 7.94 3.98 11.91
N GLN A 89 6.90 3.43 12.54
CA GLN A 89 6.95 2.78 13.85
C GLN A 89 6.68 1.28 13.72
N GLY A 90 7.53 0.46 14.35
CA GLY A 90 7.38 -1.00 14.34
C GLY A 90 6.34 -1.52 15.31
N PHE A 91 6.41 -2.82 15.59
CA PHE A 91 5.55 -3.50 16.56
C PHE A 91 5.77 -2.96 17.99
N ARG A 92 4.67 -2.77 18.73
CA ARG A 92 4.60 -2.27 20.10
C ARG A 92 3.87 -3.27 20.99
N ALA A 93 4.03 -3.17 22.31
CA ALA A 93 3.33 -4.04 23.27
C ALA A 93 1.80 -4.01 23.11
N ARG A 94 1.22 -2.84 22.78
CA ARG A 94 -0.23 -2.71 22.52
C ARG A 94 -0.70 -3.45 21.28
N ASP A 95 0.20 -3.76 20.34
CA ASP A 95 -0.14 -4.46 19.10
C ASP A 95 -0.39 -5.96 19.30
N VAL A 96 -0.12 -6.49 20.49
CA VAL A 96 -0.45 -7.88 20.84
C VAL A 96 -1.96 -8.15 20.68
N VAL A 97 -2.82 -7.13 20.79
CA VAL A 97 -4.26 -7.26 20.50
C VAL A 97 -4.55 -7.76 19.08
N HIS A 98 -3.66 -7.46 18.13
CA HIS A 98 -3.78 -7.90 16.74
C HIS A 98 -3.41 -9.39 16.53
N LEU A 99 -2.95 -10.07 17.58
CA LEU A 99 -2.75 -11.52 17.63
C LEU A 99 -3.95 -12.26 18.24
N ALA A 100 -4.96 -11.55 18.75
CA ALA A 100 -6.09 -12.15 19.47
C ALA A 100 -6.82 -13.23 18.65
N GLY A 101 -7.02 -13.01 17.35
CA GLY A 101 -7.68 -14.00 16.48
C GLY A 101 -6.91 -15.31 16.43
N PHE A 102 -5.58 -15.23 16.27
CA PHE A 102 -4.71 -16.41 16.30
C PHE A 102 -4.71 -17.09 17.68
N ILE A 103 -4.60 -16.33 18.77
CA ILE A 103 -4.57 -16.89 20.14
C ILE A 103 -5.88 -17.61 20.47
N VAL A 104 -7.02 -17.00 20.19
CA VAL A 104 -8.34 -17.62 20.39
C VAL A 104 -8.44 -18.92 19.61
N MET A 105 -8.04 -18.91 18.34
CA MET A 105 -8.14 -20.09 17.48
C MET A 105 -7.12 -21.18 17.84
N LEU A 106 -5.96 -20.81 18.37
CA LEU A 106 -4.99 -21.73 18.94
C LEU A 106 -5.54 -22.45 20.17
N VAL A 107 -6.18 -21.72 21.09
CA VAL A 107 -6.81 -22.30 22.28
C VAL A 107 -7.95 -23.23 21.88
N LEU A 108 -8.84 -22.80 20.99
CA LEU A 108 -9.96 -23.62 20.52
C LEU A 108 -9.51 -24.90 19.79
N ASN A 109 -8.35 -24.89 19.13
CA ASN A 109 -7.76 -26.06 18.48
C ASN A 109 -6.75 -26.81 19.37
N GLY A 110 -6.60 -26.41 20.64
CA GLY A 110 -5.68 -27.01 21.60
C GLY A 110 -5.85 -28.52 21.76
N TYR A 111 -7.09 -29.01 21.65
CA TYR A 111 -7.42 -30.43 21.78
C TYR A 111 -6.66 -31.33 20.79
N VAL A 112 -6.36 -30.85 19.58
CA VAL A 112 -5.62 -31.62 18.56
C VAL A 112 -4.17 -31.86 19.00
N PHE A 113 -3.60 -30.94 19.77
CA PHE A 113 -2.20 -31.02 20.22
C PHE A 113 -2.01 -31.93 21.43
N VAL A 114 -3.07 -32.14 22.22
CA VAL A 114 -3.06 -33.01 23.42
C VAL A 114 -3.66 -34.39 23.13
N ALA A 115 -4.36 -34.56 22.00
CA ALA A 115 -4.94 -35.83 21.56
C ALA A 115 -3.90 -36.95 21.44
N THR A 116 -4.34 -38.19 21.68
CA THR A 116 -3.53 -39.39 21.49
C THR A 116 -3.30 -39.67 20.00
N ASP A 117 -2.28 -40.44 19.66
CA ASP A 117 -1.95 -40.70 18.25
C ASP A 117 -3.08 -41.43 17.51
N ALA A 118 -3.80 -42.33 18.19
CA ALA A 118 -5.00 -42.96 17.65
C ALA A 118 -6.11 -41.95 17.32
N GLN A 119 -6.33 -40.95 18.18
CA GLN A 119 -7.32 -39.89 17.93
C GLN A 119 -6.90 -38.99 16.77
N VAL A 120 -5.61 -38.63 16.69
CA VAL A 120 -5.06 -37.82 15.60
C VAL A 120 -5.13 -38.57 14.26
N GLN A 121 -4.85 -39.87 14.26
CA GLN A 121 -4.98 -40.72 13.07
C GLN A 121 -6.44 -40.79 12.59
N ALA A 122 -7.39 -41.01 13.50
CA ALA A 122 -8.82 -41.01 13.17
C ALA A 122 -9.27 -39.66 12.58
N LEU A 123 -8.83 -38.54 13.18
CA LEU A 123 -9.14 -37.19 12.68
C LEU A 123 -8.51 -36.92 11.30
N SER A 124 -7.27 -37.35 11.09
CA SER A 124 -6.58 -37.22 9.80
C SER A 124 -7.26 -38.03 8.70
N GLN A 125 -7.72 -39.25 9.00
CA GLN A 125 -8.45 -40.08 8.02
C GLN A 125 -9.77 -39.43 7.60
N ARG A 126 -10.53 -38.90 8.56
CA ARG A 126 -11.77 -38.14 8.29
C ARG A 126 -11.51 -36.87 7.46
N TRP A 127 -10.42 -36.16 7.76
CA TRP A 127 -9.99 -34.99 6.97
C TRP A 127 -9.63 -35.36 5.53
N ILE A 128 -8.85 -36.43 5.33
CA ILE A 128 -8.48 -36.93 4.00
C ILE A 128 -9.71 -37.43 3.22
N ALA A 129 -10.69 -38.02 3.92
CA ALA A 129 -11.99 -38.41 3.35
C ALA A 129 -12.88 -37.21 2.96
N GLY A 130 -12.45 -35.97 3.24
CA GLY A 130 -13.16 -34.75 2.85
C GLY A 130 -14.29 -34.36 3.80
N GLU A 131 -14.26 -34.82 5.05
CA GLU A 131 -15.32 -34.51 6.01
C GLU A 131 -15.31 -33.03 6.42
N ARG A 132 -16.34 -32.31 5.95
CA ARG A 132 -16.43 -30.84 6.04
C ARG A 132 -16.65 -30.30 7.45
N ALA A 133 -17.22 -31.11 8.34
CA ALA A 133 -17.46 -30.70 9.73
C ALA A 133 -16.15 -30.38 10.47
N ILE A 134 -15.02 -30.94 10.01
CA ILE A 134 -13.68 -30.70 10.56
C ILE A 134 -13.19 -29.34 10.05
N GLY A 135 -13.81 -28.25 10.51
CA GLY A 135 -13.27 -26.90 10.32
C GLY A 135 -14.19 -25.86 9.70
N ALA A 136 -15.33 -26.25 9.12
CA ALA A 136 -16.31 -25.30 8.59
C ALA A 136 -16.75 -24.23 9.61
N TRP A 137 -16.72 -24.56 10.91
CA TRP A 137 -17.06 -23.63 11.99
C TRP A 137 -16.07 -22.47 12.16
N PHE A 138 -14.82 -22.60 11.71
CA PHE A 138 -13.80 -21.53 11.84
C PHE A 138 -13.65 -20.65 10.59
N ASP A 139 -14.21 -21.06 9.44
CA ASP A 139 -14.08 -20.33 8.17
C ASP A 139 -14.71 -18.92 8.23
N VAL A 140 -15.95 -18.82 8.76
CA VAL A 140 -16.64 -17.52 8.86
C VAL A 140 -15.90 -16.53 9.78
N PRO A 141 -15.50 -16.90 11.01
CA PRO A 141 -14.65 -16.04 11.83
C PRO A 141 -13.35 -15.63 11.14
N LEU A 142 -12.70 -16.55 10.41
CA LEU A 142 -11.47 -16.27 9.68
C LEU A 142 -11.67 -15.20 8.60
N PHE A 143 -12.72 -15.34 7.80
CA PHE A 143 -13.01 -14.40 6.71
C PHE A 143 -13.35 -13.01 7.24
N LEU A 144 -14.23 -12.93 8.24
CA LEU A 144 -14.62 -11.65 8.85
C LEU A 144 -13.42 -10.94 9.48
N TYR A 145 -12.62 -11.69 10.24
CA TYR A 145 -11.41 -11.15 10.88
C TYR A 145 -10.43 -10.64 9.81
N SER A 146 -10.06 -11.48 8.84
CA SER A 146 -9.07 -11.13 7.82
C SER A 146 -9.50 -9.95 6.95
N LEU A 147 -10.75 -9.95 6.45
CA LEU A 147 -11.27 -8.87 5.62
C LEU A 147 -11.40 -7.55 6.39
N SER A 148 -11.78 -7.58 7.67
CA SER A 148 -11.84 -6.36 8.49
C SER A 148 -10.49 -5.65 8.57
N TYR A 149 -9.39 -6.41 8.69
CA TYR A 149 -8.05 -5.86 8.74
C TYR A 149 -7.56 -5.36 7.38
N VAL A 150 -7.90 -6.05 6.29
CA VAL A 150 -7.61 -5.57 4.94
C VAL A 150 -8.31 -4.24 4.68
N VAL A 151 -9.59 -4.13 5.04
CA VAL A 151 -10.36 -2.88 4.94
C VAL A 151 -9.75 -1.78 5.81
N ALA A 152 -9.40 -2.08 7.06
CA ALA A 152 -8.76 -1.12 7.97
C ALA A 152 -7.41 -0.61 7.41
N ALA A 153 -6.60 -1.51 6.82
CA ALA A 153 -5.32 -1.16 6.21
C ALA A 153 -5.51 -0.24 4.98
N LEU A 154 -6.47 -0.55 4.12
CA LEU A 154 -6.79 0.29 2.96
C LEU A 154 -7.36 1.65 3.38
N TRP A 155 -8.15 1.69 4.45
CA TRP A 155 -8.67 2.95 5.00
C TRP A 155 -7.55 3.84 5.55
N LEU A 156 -6.62 3.26 6.32
CA LEU A 156 -5.42 3.95 6.80
C LEU A 156 -4.59 4.52 5.64
N MET A 157 -4.40 3.73 4.58
CA MET A 157 -3.68 4.13 3.38
C MET A 157 -4.36 5.29 2.64
N ARG A 158 -5.68 5.28 2.52
CA ARG A 158 -6.44 6.42 1.93
C ARG A 158 -6.20 7.71 2.70
N GLY A 159 -6.28 7.66 4.04
CA GLY A 159 -5.99 8.81 4.89
C GLY A 159 -4.55 9.31 4.77
N TYR A 160 -3.57 8.40 4.67
CA TYR A 160 -2.17 8.75 4.44
C TYR A 160 -1.97 9.51 3.14
N ARG A 161 -2.50 9.00 2.02
CA ARG A 161 -2.36 9.63 0.71
C ARG A 161 -3.04 10.99 0.63
N HIS A 162 -4.18 11.14 1.30
CA HIS A 162 -4.85 12.43 1.41
C HIS A 162 -3.93 13.47 2.06
N ARG A 163 -3.41 13.18 3.27
CA ARG A 163 -2.48 14.06 3.98
C ARG A 163 -1.20 14.34 3.18
N LEU A 164 -0.69 13.35 2.47
CA LEU A 164 0.51 13.49 1.65
C LEU A 164 0.28 14.51 0.51
N ARG A 165 -0.89 14.47 -0.15
CA ARG A 165 -1.28 15.44 -1.18
C ARG A 165 -1.53 16.85 -0.64
N GLU A 166 -1.84 16.99 0.64
CA GLU A 166 -1.97 18.29 1.31
C GLU A 166 -0.64 18.90 1.71
N ARG A 167 0.44 18.11 1.81
CA ARG A 167 1.72 18.58 2.35
C ARG A 167 2.86 18.59 1.34
N ARG A 168 2.77 17.82 0.26
CA ARG A 168 3.88 17.65 -0.69
C ARG A 168 3.44 17.71 -2.15
N SER A 169 4.28 18.31 -2.98
CA SER A 169 4.07 18.37 -4.43
C SER A 169 4.41 17.07 -5.16
N ASP A 170 5.22 16.20 -4.55
CA ASP A 170 5.64 14.89 -5.08
C ASP A 170 4.88 13.71 -4.45
N ALA A 171 3.65 13.96 -3.98
CA ALA A 171 2.84 12.98 -3.26
C ALA A 171 2.63 11.65 -4.01
N ASP A 172 2.55 11.66 -5.34
CA ASP A 172 2.36 10.43 -6.12
C ASP A 172 3.53 9.46 -5.98
N ARG A 173 4.76 9.98 -5.87
CA ARG A 173 5.98 9.17 -5.71
C ARG A 173 5.99 8.41 -4.39
N LEU A 174 5.43 9.02 -3.35
CA LEU A 174 5.36 8.46 -1.99
C LEU A 174 3.99 7.85 -1.67
N SER A 175 3.11 7.70 -2.68
CA SER A 175 1.73 7.24 -2.48
C SER A 175 1.59 5.78 -2.05
N LEU A 176 2.63 4.95 -2.23
CA LEU A 176 2.61 3.52 -1.92
C LEU A 176 1.45 2.76 -2.61
N ARG A 177 1.19 3.07 -3.88
CA ARG A 177 0.13 2.44 -4.69
C ARG A 177 0.20 0.91 -4.77
N TRP A 178 1.39 0.33 -4.66
CA TRP A 178 1.57 -1.13 -4.65
C TRP A 178 0.87 -1.81 -3.46
N ILE A 179 0.58 -1.09 -2.37
CA ILE A 179 -0.24 -1.61 -1.25
C ILE A 179 -1.68 -1.89 -1.69
N ASP A 180 -2.23 -1.13 -2.65
CA ASP A 180 -3.55 -1.41 -3.20
C ASP A 180 -3.56 -2.72 -3.98
N ALA A 181 -2.48 -3.00 -4.73
CA ALA A 181 -2.32 -4.27 -5.43
C ALA A 181 -2.24 -5.44 -4.43
N MET A 182 -1.49 -5.29 -3.34
CA MET A 182 -1.45 -6.29 -2.26
C MET A 182 -2.80 -6.50 -1.57
N GLY A 183 -3.54 -5.42 -1.29
CA GLY A 183 -4.87 -5.50 -0.72
C GLY A 183 -5.87 -6.14 -1.68
N GLY A 184 -5.84 -5.76 -2.95
CA GLY A 184 -6.68 -6.31 -4.01
C GLY A 184 -6.47 -7.80 -4.22
N PHE A 185 -5.22 -8.27 -4.24
CA PHE A 185 -4.92 -9.71 -4.30
C PHE A 185 -5.44 -10.46 -3.08
N GLN A 186 -5.30 -9.91 -1.87
CA GLN A 186 -5.85 -10.54 -0.66
C GLN A 186 -7.37 -10.63 -0.73
N ILE A 187 -8.06 -9.57 -1.17
CA ILE A 187 -9.52 -9.58 -1.36
C ILE A 187 -9.90 -10.66 -2.39
N ALA A 188 -9.15 -10.80 -3.49
CA ALA A 188 -9.39 -11.83 -4.48
C ALA A 188 -9.22 -13.24 -3.90
N ILE A 189 -8.13 -13.51 -3.17
CA ILE A 189 -7.89 -14.81 -2.49
C ILE A 189 -9.03 -15.13 -1.52
N TRP A 190 -9.43 -14.17 -0.67
CA TRP A 190 -10.53 -14.35 0.27
C TRP A 190 -11.87 -14.54 -0.43
N SER A 191 -12.12 -13.86 -1.56
CA SER A 191 -13.33 -14.04 -2.35
C SER A 191 -13.41 -15.46 -2.92
N VAL A 192 -12.30 -15.99 -3.46
CA VAL A 192 -12.22 -17.38 -3.93
C VAL A 192 -12.44 -18.35 -2.76
N ALA A 193 -11.86 -18.08 -1.59
CA ALA A 193 -12.03 -18.91 -0.39
C ALA A 193 -13.50 -18.93 0.10
N ILE A 194 -14.18 -17.78 0.11
CA ILE A 194 -15.60 -17.67 0.46
C ILE A 194 -16.47 -18.43 -0.55
N VAL A 195 -16.24 -18.23 -1.85
CA VAL A 195 -16.97 -18.96 -2.90
C VAL A 195 -16.78 -20.45 -2.72
N GLN A 196 -15.56 -20.92 -2.46
CA GLN A 196 -15.30 -22.32 -2.21
C GLN A 196 -16.02 -22.85 -0.96
N ALA A 197 -16.03 -22.08 0.13
CA ALA A 197 -16.69 -22.46 1.38
C ALA A 197 -18.21 -22.59 1.23
N VAL A 198 -18.84 -21.81 0.34
CA VAL A 198 -20.30 -21.81 0.12
C VAL A 198 -20.73 -22.77 -0.98
N THR A 199 -20.01 -22.82 -2.11
CA THR A 199 -20.48 -23.45 -3.36
C THR A 199 -19.80 -24.79 -3.67
N TYR A 200 -18.62 -25.06 -3.09
CA TYR A 200 -17.88 -26.31 -3.28
C TYR A 200 -17.58 -26.67 -4.74
N LEU A 201 -17.18 -25.68 -5.54
CA LEU A 201 -16.83 -25.91 -6.93
C LEU A 201 -15.51 -26.70 -7.06
N PRO A 202 -15.44 -27.77 -7.86
CA PRO A 202 -14.23 -28.59 -8.01
C PRO A 202 -12.99 -27.78 -8.47
N VAL A 203 -13.23 -26.70 -9.22
CA VAL A 203 -12.21 -25.80 -9.74
C VAL A 203 -11.54 -24.99 -8.62
N PHE A 204 -12.27 -24.57 -7.60
CA PHE A 204 -11.74 -23.75 -6.49
C PHE A 204 -11.22 -24.60 -5.31
N ASN A 205 -10.48 -25.67 -5.62
CA ASN A 205 -9.94 -26.55 -4.60
C ASN A 205 -8.82 -25.89 -3.75
N TYR A 206 -8.48 -26.53 -2.62
CA TYR A 206 -7.40 -26.10 -1.72
C TYR A 206 -6.04 -25.94 -2.44
N GLY A 207 -5.79 -26.75 -3.49
CA GLY A 207 -4.68 -26.61 -4.43
C GLY A 207 -4.52 -25.18 -4.94
N LEU A 208 -5.57 -24.70 -5.59
CA LEU A 208 -5.63 -23.38 -6.19
C LEU A 208 -5.48 -22.26 -5.15
N LEU A 209 -6.17 -22.35 -4.00
CA LEU A 209 -6.12 -21.30 -2.97
C LEU A 209 -4.69 -21.02 -2.50
N PHE A 210 -3.93 -22.07 -2.14
CA PHE A 210 -2.54 -21.91 -1.71
C PHE A 210 -1.59 -21.66 -2.88
N GLY A 211 -1.95 -22.07 -4.10
CA GLY A 211 -1.28 -21.61 -5.32
C GLY A 211 -1.38 -20.11 -5.53
N LEU A 212 -2.54 -19.51 -5.26
CA LEU A 212 -2.73 -18.05 -5.30
C LEU A 212 -1.92 -17.35 -4.19
N VAL A 213 -1.80 -17.97 -3.01
CA VAL A 213 -0.91 -17.48 -1.94
C VAL A 213 0.55 -17.49 -2.38
N ALA A 214 1.01 -18.57 -3.05
CA ALA A 214 2.37 -18.63 -3.61
C ALA A 214 2.58 -17.56 -4.70
N ALA A 215 1.59 -17.34 -5.58
CA ALA A 215 1.65 -16.26 -6.58
C ALA A 215 1.70 -14.87 -5.93
N TRP A 216 0.95 -14.68 -4.83
CA TRP A 216 0.98 -13.45 -4.04
C TRP A 216 2.37 -13.21 -3.42
N VAL A 217 3.05 -14.24 -2.92
CA VAL A 217 4.45 -14.12 -2.43
C VAL A 217 5.38 -13.60 -3.53
N CYS A 218 5.27 -14.12 -4.76
CA CYS A 218 6.07 -13.64 -5.89
C CYS A 218 5.79 -12.16 -6.21
N MET A 219 4.50 -11.76 -6.22
CA MET A 219 4.09 -10.38 -6.44
C MET A 219 4.62 -9.44 -5.35
N VAL A 220 4.58 -9.86 -4.08
CA VAL A 220 5.17 -9.10 -2.97
C VAL A 220 6.68 -8.94 -3.16
N GLY A 221 7.37 -9.97 -3.64
CA GLY A 221 8.80 -9.87 -3.97
C GLY A 221 9.11 -8.76 -4.96
N TRP A 222 8.34 -8.69 -6.05
CA TRP A 222 8.50 -7.66 -7.08
C TRP A 222 8.33 -6.24 -6.49
N PHE A 223 7.22 -5.99 -5.79
CA PHE A 223 6.92 -4.64 -5.29
C PHE A 223 7.70 -4.25 -4.04
N SER A 224 8.03 -5.20 -3.17
CA SER A 224 8.70 -4.89 -1.90
C SER A 224 10.16 -4.50 -2.08
N LEU A 225 10.83 -5.05 -3.10
CA LEU A 225 12.23 -4.74 -3.38
C LEU A 225 12.41 -3.35 -4.03
N GLU A 226 11.41 -2.83 -4.74
CA GLU A 226 11.48 -1.52 -5.40
C GLU A 226 11.00 -0.34 -4.53
N GLN A 227 10.74 -0.57 -3.24
CA GLN A 227 10.16 0.45 -2.37
C GLN A 227 11.06 1.69 -2.21
N PRO A 228 10.55 2.91 -2.48
CA PRO A 228 11.25 4.12 -2.10
C PRO A 228 11.32 4.23 -0.57
N PRO A 229 12.41 4.79 -0.02
CA PRO A 229 12.46 5.13 1.39
C PRO A 229 11.37 6.15 1.68
N VAL A 230 10.45 5.83 2.58
CA VAL A 230 9.39 6.75 3.01
C VAL A 230 9.98 7.59 4.13
N PRO A 231 10.07 8.93 3.99
CA PRO A 231 10.51 9.78 5.07
C PRO A 231 9.58 9.58 6.28
N ALA A 232 10.15 9.39 7.46
CA ALA A 232 9.41 9.37 8.72
C ALA A 232 8.97 10.80 9.13
N GLU A 233 8.49 11.60 8.18
CA GLU A 233 7.96 12.94 8.45
C GLU A 233 6.75 12.78 9.38
N PRO A 234 6.62 13.61 10.43
CA PRO A 234 5.52 13.51 11.39
C PRO A 234 4.22 14.09 10.81
N LEU A 235 3.79 13.61 9.63
CA LEU A 235 2.53 13.98 8.97
C LEU A 235 1.31 13.77 9.89
N MET A 236 1.44 12.93 10.92
CA MET A 236 0.40 12.60 11.89
C MET A 236 0.37 13.51 13.13
N ARG A 237 1.51 14.08 13.58
CA ARG A 237 1.51 14.98 14.76
C ARG A 237 0.97 16.36 14.40
N SER A 238 1.38 16.89 13.25
CA SER A 238 0.97 18.22 12.81
C SER A 238 -0.52 18.30 12.44
N ALA A 239 -1.12 17.24 11.89
CA ALA A 239 -2.56 17.21 11.58
C ALA A 239 -3.46 17.30 12.84
N ARG A 240 -2.96 16.81 13.99
CA ARG A 240 -3.69 16.87 15.27
C ARG A 240 -3.60 18.25 15.90
N GLU A 241 -2.46 18.92 15.74
CA GLU A 241 -2.25 20.32 16.15
C GLU A 241 -3.04 21.29 15.25
N GLU A 242 -3.21 20.99 13.96
CA GLU A 242 -4.00 21.81 13.02
C GLU A 242 -5.50 21.82 13.32
N ALA A 243 -6.07 20.66 13.72
CA ALA A 243 -7.50 20.56 14.04
C ALA A 243 -7.92 21.39 15.27
N GLU A 244 -6.98 21.68 16.18
CA GLU A 244 -7.22 22.48 17.38
C GLU A 244 -7.11 24.00 17.12
N THR A 245 -6.57 24.41 15.96
CA THR A 245 -6.25 25.83 15.68
C THR A 245 -7.21 26.51 14.69
N ASP A 246 -8.20 25.81 14.12
CA ASP A 246 -9.18 26.41 13.18
C ASP A 246 -10.17 27.32 13.94
N THR A 247 -9.71 28.52 14.29
CA THR A 247 -10.55 29.59 14.82
C THR A 247 -10.98 30.52 13.67
N THR A 248 -12.28 30.81 13.64
CA THR A 248 -13.00 31.62 12.63
C THR A 248 -12.55 33.10 12.53
N ALA A 249 -11.44 33.49 13.16
CA ALA A 249 -10.94 34.86 13.23
C ALA A 249 -9.97 35.27 12.10
N ASP A 250 -9.54 34.34 11.24
CA ASP A 250 -8.38 34.57 10.34
C ASP A 250 -8.75 34.91 8.88
N THR A 251 -10.03 35.07 8.53
CA THR A 251 -10.46 35.36 7.15
C THR A 251 -9.89 36.65 6.56
N THR A 252 -9.58 37.64 7.39
CA THR A 252 -8.93 38.90 6.95
C THR A 252 -7.51 38.63 6.45
N ARG A 253 -6.77 37.72 7.08
CA ARG A 253 -5.40 37.36 6.70
C ARG A 253 -5.32 36.49 5.45
N TYR A 254 -6.42 35.85 5.05
CA TYR A 254 -6.42 34.96 3.87
C TYR A 254 -6.01 35.69 2.60
N LYS A 255 -6.43 36.95 2.42
CA LYS A 255 -6.03 37.75 1.26
C LYS A 255 -4.54 38.07 1.26
N ASP A 256 -3.98 38.41 2.41
CA ASP A 256 -2.55 38.72 2.54
C ASP A 256 -1.69 37.48 2.30
N VAL A 257 -2.14 36.32 2.81
CA VAL A 257 -1.50 35.03 2.56
C VAL A 257 -1.58 34.68 1.08
N GLU A 258 -2.75 34.81 0.44
CA GLU A 258 -2.95 34.53 -0.98
C GLU A 258 -2.06 35.42 -1.87
N ALA A 259 -1.99 36.72 -1.58
CA ALA A 259 -1.11 37.66 -2.28
C ALA A 259 0.36 37.27 -2.11
N ARG A 260 0.77 36.92 -0.89
CA ARG A 260 2.14 36.48 -0.60
C ARG A 260 2.48 35.16 -1.32
N LEU A 261 1.56 34.20 -1.35
CA LEU A 261 1.73 32.95 -2.08
C LEU A 261 1.85 33.21 -3.58
N THR A 262 1.00 34.08 -4.16
CA THR A 262 1.08 34.46 -5.57
C THR A 262 2.43 35.08 -5.90
N GLN A 263 2.94 35.96 -5.04
CA GLN A 263 4.28 36.55 -5.18
C GLN A 263 5.38 35.47 -5.18
N LEU A 264 5.34 34.52 -4.24
CA LEU A 264 6.33 33.43 -4.15
C LEU A 264 6.27 32.46 -5.33
N MET A 265 5.13 32.36 -6.01
CA MET A 265 4.92 31.48 -7.16
C MET A 265 5.12 32.17 -8.52
N SER A 266 5.47 33.47 -8.53
CA SER A 266 5.67 34.26 -9.73
C SER A 266 7.16 34.51 -10.02
N GLY A 267 7.49 34.80 -11.28
CA GLY A 267 8.84 35.15 -11.73
C GLY A 267 9.77 33.95 -11.95
N ASP A 268 11.04 34.23 -12.28
CA ASP A 268 12.00 33.19 -12.66
C ASP A 268 12.43 32.29 -11.51
N MET A 269 12.39 32.81 -10.27
CA MET A 269 12.72 32.09 -9.03
C MET A 269 11.47 31.54 -8.34
N ALA A 270 10.39 31.32 -9.08
CA ALA A 270 9.14 30.84 -8.54
C ALA A 270 9.29 29.50 -7.79
N LEU A 271 8.76 29.46 -6.57
CA LEU A 271 8.98 28.35 -5.63
C LEU A 271 8.38 27.02 -6.12
N TYR A 272 7.35 27.05 -6.97
CA TYR A 272 6.75 25.84 -7.55
C TYR A 272 7.75 25.01 -8.37
N ARG A 273 8.84 25.61 -8.85
CA ARG A 273 9.92 24.93 -9.60
C ARG A 273 10.81 24.07 -8.70
N GLU A 274 10.77 24.26 -7.38
CA GLU A 274 11.54 23.45 -6.42
C GLU A 274 11.04 21.99 -6.44
N PRO A 275 11.89 21.00 -6.78
CA PRO A 275 11.49 19.60 -6.75
C PRO A 275 11.12 19.15 -5.34
N ALA A 276 10.12 18.27 -5.21
CA ALA A 276 9.66 17.74 -3.93
C ALA A 276 9.29 18.83 -2.89
N LEU A 277 8.83 20.00 -3.36
CA LEU A 277 8.37 21.12 -2.53
C LEU A 277 7.33 20.64 -1.50
N THR A 278 7.49 21.10 -0.26
CA THR A 278 6.60 20.83 0.88
C THR A 278 5.87 22.08 1.33
N ILE A 279 4.74 21.90 2.01
CA ILE A 279 4.00 23.01 2.61
C ILE A 279 4.82 23.74 3.67
N GLY A 280 5.63 23.04 4.45
CA GLY A 280 6.52 23.65 5.45
C GLY A 280 7.57 24.56 4.83
N ARG A 281 8.08 24.22 3.64
CA ARG A 281 8.97 25.10 2.87
C ARG A 281 8.25 26.38 2.44
N VAL A 282 7.01 26.26 1.96
CA VAL A 282 6.18 27.41 1.57
C VAL A 282 5.83 28.28 2.78
N ALA A 283 5.41 27.67 3.89
CA ALA A 283 5.14 28.35 5.16
C ALA A 283 6.34 29.19 5.62
N LYS A 284 7.53 28.58 5.68
CA LYS A 284 8.77 29.27 6.03
C LYS A 284 9.09 30.45 5.12
N SER A 285 8.94 30.31 3.80
CA SER A 285 9.20 31.39 2.84
C SER A 285 8.13 32.48 2.86
N SER A 286 6.89 32.13 3.20
CA SER A 286 5.77 33.05 3.28
C SER A 286 5.75 33.86 4.57
N GLY A 287 6.33 33.33 5.66
CA GLY A 287 6.25 33.91 7.00
C GLY A 287 4.97 33.53 7.76
N TYR A 288 4.09 32.72 7.17
CA TYR A 288 2.84 32.27 7.78
C TYR A 288 2.92 30.82 8.26
N PRO A 289 2.12 30.44 9.29
CA PRO A 289 2.02 29.06 9.75
C PRO A 289 1.53 28.08 8.67
N GLU A 290 1.96 26.81 8.74
CA GLU A 290 1.55 25.75 7.78
C GLU A 290 0.05 25.60 7.65
N TYR A 291 -0.69 25.61 8.77
CA TYR A 291 -2.14 25.45 8.79
C TYR A 291 -2.84 26.55 7.98
N LEU A 292 -2.35 27.79 8.07
CA LEU A 292 -2.93 28.95 7.39
C LEU A 292 -2.66 28.88 5.88
N VAL A 293 -1.43 28.52 5.51
CA VAL A 293 -1.07 28.26 4.10
C VAL A 293 -1.91 27.14 3.52
N SER A 294 -2.08 26.03 4.24
CA SER A 294 -2.90 24.88 3.81
C SER A 294 -4.34 25.30 3.59
N THR A 295 -4.91 26.02 4.56
CA THR A 295 -6.30 26.49 4.53
C THR A 295 -6.55 27.43 3.36
N VAL A 296 -5.64 28.38 3.10
CA VAL A 296 -5.77 29.31 1.96
C VAL A 296 -5.67 28.56 0.63
N ILE A 297 -4.73 27.61 0.50
CA ILE A 297 -4.62 26.81 -0.73
C ILE A 297 -5.90 26.00 -0.96
N ASN A 298 -6.36 25.25 0.05
CA ASN A 298 -7.54 24.40 -0.06
C ASN A 298 -8.82 25.21 -0.31
N ARG A 299 -9.03 26.34 0.38
CA ARG A 299 -10.28 27.13 0.33
C ARG A 299 -10.32 28.18 -0.78
N ARG A 300 -9.20 28.79 -1.18
CA ARG A 300 -9.15 29.91 -2.15
C ARG A 300 -8.52 29.53 -3.48
N LEU A 301 -7.42 28.78 -3.45
CA LEU A 301 -6.65 28.45 -4.66
C LEU A 301 -7.10 27.11 -5.30
N GLY A 302 -7.93 26.34 -4.60
CA GLY A 302 -8.65 25.20 -5.13
C GLY A 302 -7.81 23.94 -5.27
N GLY A 303 -8.18 22.91 -4.52
CA GLY A 303 -7.52 21.61 -4.49
C GLY A 303 -6.44 21.52 -3.41
N SER A 304 -5.83 20.34 -3.30
CA SER A 304 -4.75 20.12 -2.33
C SER A 304 -3.48 20.88 -2.72
N PHE A 305 -2.53 21.03 -1.79
CA PHE A 305 -1.20 21.58 -2.08
C PHE A 305 -0.54 20.99 -3.32
N CYS A 306 -0.57 19.66 -3.46
CA CYS A 306 -0.06 18.94 -4.63
C CYS A 306 -0.76 19.40 -5.93
N ASP A 307 -2.09 19.51 -5.91
CA ASP A 307 -2.87 19.95 -7.08
C ASP A 307 -2.56 21.40 -7.46
N TYR A 308 -2.43 22.28 -6.46
CA TYR A 308 -2.06 23.69 -6.67
C TYR A 308 -0.69 23.82 -7.36
N ILE A 309 0.33 23.18 -6.80
CA ILE A 309 1.70 23.24 -7.36
C ILE A 309 1.76 22.60 -8.75
N ASN A 310 1.13 21.43 -8.94
CA ASN A 310 1.15 20.76 -10.24
C ASN A 310 0.39 21.55 -11.31
N ARG A 311 -0.67 22.27 -10.96
CA ARG A 311 -1.35 23.18 -11.89
C ARG A 311 -0.41 24.27 -12.39
N LEU A 312 0.31 24.94 -11.50
CA LEU A 312 1.32 25.96 -11.86
C LEU A 312 2.43 25.39 -12.74
N ARG A 313 2.92 24.18 -12.41
CA ARG A 313 3.95 23.50 -13.20
C ARG A 313 3.46 23.13 -14.60
N VAL A 314 2.23 22.61 -14.71
CA VAL A 314 1.63 22.26 -16.00
C VAL A 314 1.45 23.50 -16.86
N GLU A 315 0.99 24.61 -16.27
CA GLU A 315 0.80 25.87 -16.98
C GLU A 315 2.13 26.38 -17.57
N ALA A 316 3.20 26.38 -16.76
CA ALA A 316 4.53 26.77 -17.22
C ALA A 316 5.07 25.87 -18.35
N VAL A 317 4.81 24.56 -18.30
CA VAL A 317 5.19 23.64 -19.40
C VAL A 317 4.31 23.87 -20.62
N ARG A 318 3.01 24.13 -20.43
CA ARG A 318 2.03 24.36 -21.50
C ARG A 318 2.42 25.56 -22.36
N GLU A 319 2.80 26.67 -21.72
CA GLU A 319 3.29 27.88 -22.42
C GLU A 319 4.52 27.57 -23.28
N ARG A 320 5.49 26.82 -22.73
CA ARG A 320 6.71 26.43 -23.46
C ARG A 320 6.44 25.45 -24.61
N LEU A 321 5.47 24.55 -24.45
CA LEU A 321 5.12 23.59 -25.51
C LEU A 321 4.32 24.21 -26.66
N ALA A 322 3.72 25.38 -26.45
CA ALA A 322 3.05 26.14 -27.50
C ALA A 322 4.04 26.88 -28.42
N ASP A 323 5.26 27.13 -27.94
CA ASP A 323 6.33 27.74 -28.73
C ASP A 323 6.98 26.70 -29.67
N ALA A 324 6.81 26.90 -30.98
CA ALA A 324 7.38 26.03 -32.01
C ALA A 324 8.92 26.04 -32.02
N ALA A 325 9.55 27.09 -31.48
CA ALA A 325 11.00 27.22 -31.40
C ALA A 325 11.60 26.54 -30.17
N GLU A 326 10.79 26.00 -29.24
CA GLU A 326 11.27 25.38 -27.99
C GLU A 326 12.02 24.07 -28.26
N PRO A 327 13.37 24.02 -28.12
CA PRO A 327 14.16 22.88 -28.54
C PRO A 327 14.20 21.76 -27.49
N ARG A 328 13.87 22.04 -26.23
CA ARG A 328 13.96 21.07 -25.15
C ARG A 328 12.95 19.93 -25.32
N THR A 329 13.25 18.76 -24.77
CA THR A 329 12.25 17.69 -24.76
C THR A 329 11.13 18.00 -23.77
N ILE A 330 9.96 17.41 -23.98
CA ILE A 330 8.82 17.53 -23.05
C ILE A 330 9.25 17.17 -21.61
N LEU A 331 10.10 16.15 -21.48
CA LEU A 331 10.54 15.68 -20.17
C LEU A 331 11.53 16.64 -19.52
N ASP A 332 12.43 17.24 -20.30
CA ASP A 332 13.35 18.29 -19.80
C ASP A 332 12.56 19.50 -19.29
N LEU A 333 11.52 19.91 -20.01
CA LEU A 333 10.62 20.99 -19.57
C LEU A 333 9.90 20.64 -18.28
N ALA A 334 9.39 19.41 -18.17
CA ALA A 334 8.72 18.94 -16.96
C ALA A 334 9.67 18.95 -15.74
N TYR A 335 10.89 18.44 -15.90
CA TYR A 335 11.89 18.44 -14.83
C TYR A 335 12.39 19.83 -14.49
N ALA A 336 12.56 20.72 -15.48
CA ALA A 336 12.91 22.13 -15.25
C ALA A 336 11.82 22.88 -14.47
N CYS A 337 10.56 22.45 -14.58
CA CYS A 337 9.44 22.98 -13.78
C CYS A 337 9.30 22.29 -12.41
N GLY A 338 10.18 21.37 -12.03
CA GLY A 338 10.19 20.75 -10.69
C GLY A 338 9.38 19.47 -10.55
N PHE A 339 8.88 18.87 -11.64
CA PHE A 339 8.35 17.51 -11.56
C PHE A 339 9.45 16.53 -11.18
N THR A 340 9.13 15.54 -10.34
CA THR A 340 10.09 14.52 -9.90
C THR A 340 9.91 13.18 -10.63
N SER A 341 8.86 13.05 -11.46
CA SER A 341 8.64 11.85 -12.27
C SER A 341 7.83 12.15 -13.53
N LYS A 342 8.13 11.42 -14.61
CA LYS A 342 7.39 11.43 -15.88
C LYS A 342 5.91 11.05 -15.70
N SER A 343 5.62 10.08 -14.84
CA SER A 343 4.24 9.59 -14.64
C SER A 343 3.37 10.65 -13.95
N THR A 344 3.89 11.33 -12.93
CA THR A 344 3.21 12.46 -12.27
C THR A 344 2.96 13.60 -13.25
N PHE A 345 3.97 13.99 -14.04
CA PHE A 345 3.82 15.03 -15.06
C PHE A 345 2.73 14.67 -16.08
N ASN A 346 2.81 13.50 -16.69
CA ASN A 346 1.84 13.10 -17.72
C ASN A 346 0.40 13.05 -17.18
N ALA A 347 0.22 12.54 -15.96
CA ALA A 347 -1.09 12.49 -15.31
C ALA A 347 -1.63 13.89 -15.00
N ALA A 348 -0.78 14.77 -14.46
CA ALA A 348 -1.15 16.16 -14.18
C ALA A 348 -1.47 16.93 -15.47
N PHE A 349 -0.62 16.83 -16.49
CA PHE A 349 -0.83 17.52 -17.77
C PHE A 349 -2.13 17.09 -18.42
N LYS A 350 -2.40 15.78 -18.53
CA LYS A 350 -3.67 15.28 -19.07
C LYS A 350 -4.87 15.73 -18.25
N ARG A 351 -4.76 15.76 -16.92
CA ARG A 351 -5.85 16.20 -16.03
C ARG A 351 -6.17 17.69 -16.18
N HIS A 352 -5.16 18.54 -16.35
CA HIS A 352 -5.32 19.99 -16.41
C HIS A 352 -5.54 20.55 -17.82
N VAL A 353 -4.94 19.93 -18.84
CA VAL A 353 -5.00 20.36 -20.25
C VAL A 353 -6.02 19.55 -21.06
N GLY A 354 -6.38 18.34 -20.62
CA GLY A 354 -7.32 17.46 -21.32
C GLY A 354 -6.69 16.57 -22.40
N ASP A 355 -5.44 16.83 -22.78
CA ASP A 355 -4.70 16.07 -23.80
C ASP A 355 -3.30 15.67 -23.30
N THR A 356 -2.62 14.79 -24.03
CA THR A 356 -1.24 14.41 -23.73
C THR A 356 -0.26 15.52 -24.13
N PRO A 357 0.87 15.68 -23.41
CA PRO A 357 1.90 16.66 -23.75
C PRO A 357 2.41 16.54 -25.21
N SER A 358 2.52 15.30 -25.70
CA SER A 358 2.98 15.00 -27.06
C SER A 358 2.00 15.44 -28.12
N ASN A 359 0.70 15.22 -27.90
CA ASN A 359 -0.33 15.69 -28.82
C ASN A 359 -0.42 17.22 -28.80
N TYR A 360 -0.39 17.83 -27.61
CA TYR A 360 -0.41 19.27 -27.45
C TYR A 360 0.72 19.97 -28.22
N ARG A 361 1.96 19.48 -28.06
CA ARG A 361 3.12 20.01 -28.82
C ARG A 361 2.93 19.85 -30.32
N ARG A 362 2.44 18.69 -30.78
CA ARG A 362 2.23 18.43 -32.20
C ARG A 362 1.20 19.39 -32.79
N TYR A 363 0.09 19.61 -32.10
CA TYR A 363 -0.98 20.51 -32.52
C TYR A 363 -0.46 21.93 -32.73
N HIS A 364 0.30 22.47 -31.76
CA HIS A 364 0.87 23.81 -31.85
C HIS A 364 2.02 23.93 -32.85
N ALA A 365 2.79 22.87 -33.08
CA ALA A 365 3.80 22.85 -34.15
C ALA A 365 3.19 22.86 -35.56
N SER A 366 1.99 22.27 -35.74
CA SER A 366 1.27 22.27 -37.02
C SER A 366 0.44 23.54 -37.28
N ALA A 367 0.09 24.31 -36.24
CA ALA A 367 -0.75 25.49 -36.32
C ALA A 367 0.07 26.80 -36.45
N GLY A 368 1.16 26.78 -37.24
CA GLY A 368 2.06 27.93 -37.45
C GLY A 368 1.34 29.23 -37.84
N PRO A 369 1.99 30.39 -37.65
CA PRO A 369 1.32 31.69 -37.56
C PRO A 369 0.49 31.98 -38.82
N ILE A 370 -0.75 32.40 -38.60
CA ILE A 370 -1.51 33.09 -39.65
C ILE A 370 -0.82 34.45 -39.79
N ASP A 371 -0.02 34.62 -40.85
CA ASP A 371 0.59 35.88 -41.26
C ASP A 371 -0.44 37.02 -41.42
#